data_AF-A0A550GVC5-F1
#
_entry.id   AF-A0A550GVC5-F1
#
_cell.length_a   1.000
_cell.length_b   1.000
_cell.length_c   1.000
_cell.angle_alpha   90.00
_cell.angle_beta   90.00
_cell.angle_gamma   90.00
#
_symmetry.space_group_name_H-M   'P 1'
#
loop_
_entity.id
_entity.type
_entity.pdbx_description
1 polymer ?
#
loop_
_entity_poly.entity_id
_entity_poly.type
_entity_poly.pdbx_seq_one_letter_code
_entity_poly.pdbx_strand_id
1 'polypeptide(L)' 'MTRFERARIVGARALQIAMGAPIIIEVTESHAGPIDIAVLELESGILPITIRRTLPNESYQDIPLKWLNVA' A
#
# COMPACT_ATOMS: atom_id res chain seq x y z
N MET A 1 2.27 10.98 -1.51
CA MET A 1 2.64 9.78 -2.29
C MET A 1 2.48 10.06 -3.78
N THR A 2 3.32 9.52 -4.67
CA THR A 2 3.11 9.67 -6.13
C THR A 2 2.03 8.72 -6.63
N ARG A 3 1.42 9.01 -7.79
CA ARG A 3 0.42 8.12 -8.42
C ARG A 3 1.00 6.73 -8.74
N PHE A 4 2.27 6.65 -9.10
CA PHE A 4 2.97 5.39 -9.38
C PHE A 4 3.22 4.57 -8.12
N GLU A 5 3.66 5.22 -7.03
CA GLU A 5 3.82 4.58 -5.72
C GLU A 5 2.49 4.01 -5.22
N ARG A 6 1.40 4.80 -5.32
CA ARG A 6 0.06 4.34 -4.95
C ARG A 6 -0.31 3.08 -5.70
N ALA A 7 -0.21 3.10 -7.03
CA ALA A 7 -0.56 1.95 -7.86
C ALA A 7 0.30 0.71 -7.53
N ARG A 8 1.61 0.90 -7.30
CA ARG A 8 2.52 -0.20 -6.96
C ARG A 8 2.20 -0.82 -5.61
N ILE A 9 1.90 0.00 -4.61
CA ILE A 9 1.55 -0.46 -3.25
C ILE A 9 0.23 -1.22 -3.27
N VAL A 10 -0.82 -0.66 -3.88
CA VAL A 10 -2.12 -1.33 -4.02
C VAL A 10 -1.95 -2.66 -4.75
N GLY A 11 -1.23 -2.69 -5.87
CA GLY A 11 -1.01 -3.93 -6.63
C GLY A 11 -0.25 -4.99 -5.84
N ALA A 12 0.83 -4.61 -5.15
CA ALA A 12 1.59 -5.53 -4.32
C ALA A 12 0.75 -6.07 -3.15
N ARG A 13 -0.05 -5.20 -2.50
CA ARG A 13 -0.89 -5.61 -1.39
C ARG A 13 -2.08 -6.48 -1.83
N ALA A 14 -2.72 -6.16 -2.95
CA ALA A 14 -3.77 -6.98 -3.53
C ALA A 14 -3.26 -8.39 -3.86
N LEU A 15 -2.03 -8.52 -4.36
CA LEU A 15 -1.39 -9.82 -4.58
C LEU A 15 -1.20 -10.60 -3.28
N GLN A 16 -0.73 -9.94 -2.21
CA GLN A 16 -0.60 -10.58 -0.90
C GLN A 16 -1.94 -11.13 -0.41
N ILE A 17 -3.01 -10.34 -0.51
CA ILE A 17 -4.37 -10.74 -0.12
C ILE A 17 -4.84 -11.93 -0.97
N ALA A 18 -4.63 -11.89 -2.28
CA ALA A 18 -4.97 -13.00 -3.18
C ALA A 18 -4.20 -14.29 -2.85
N MET A 19 -3.01 -14.18 -2.27
CA MET A 19 -2.20 -15.31 -1.78
C MET A 19 -2.58 -15.76 -0.36
N GLY A 20 -3.65 -15.22 0.23
CA GLY A 20 -4.13 -15.59 1.56
C GLY A 20 -3.42 -14.89 2.71
N ALA A 21 -2.72 -13.78 2.47
CA ALA A 21 -2.17 -12.96 3.55
C ALA A 21 -3.30 -12.38 4.42
N PRO A 22 -3.07 -12.22 5.73
CA PRO A 22 -4.08 -11.67 6.62
C PRO A 22 -4.41 -10.22 6.27
N ILE A 23 -5.70 -9.91 6.29
CA ILE A 23 -6.26 -8.56 6.14
C ILE A 23 -6.28 -7.90 7.53
N ILE A 24 -5.86 -6.64 7.61
CA ILE A 24 -5.70 -5.93 8.88
C ILE A 24 -6.97 -5.13 9.24
N ILE A 25 -7.75 -4.71 8.25
CA ILE A 25 -9.03 -4.01 8.46
C ILE A 25 -10.22 -4.98 8.60
N GLU A 26 -11.25 -4.55 9.31
CA GLU A 26 -12.56 -5.22 9.28
C GLU A 26 -13.26 -4.89 7.95
N VAL A 27 -13.39 -5.88 7.09
CA VAL A 27 -14.13 -5.74 5.83
C VAL A 27 -15.62 -5.95 6.13
N THR A 28 -16.38 -4.86 6.24
CA THR A 28 -17.84 -4.90 6.47
C THR A 28 -18.61 -5.39 5.24
N GLU A 29 -18.05 -5.24 4.04
CA GLU A 29 -18.72 -5.64 2.81
C GLU A 29 -18.28 -7.02 2.31
N SER A 30 -19.22 -7.96 2.32
CA SER A 30 -19.05 -9.36 1.88
C SER A 30 -18.57 -9.56 0.43
N HIS A 31 -18.40 -8.49 -0.37
CA HIS A 31 -18.07 -8.56 -1.80
C HIS A 31 -16.84 -7.73 -2.21
N ALA A 32 -16.02 -7.28 -1.27
CA ALA A 32 -14.80 -6.53 -1.60
C ALA A 32 -13.74 -7.46 -2.22
N GLY A 33 -13.26 -7.14 -3.43
CA GLY A 33 -12.17 -7.86 -4.06
C GLY A 33 -10.81 -7.55 -3.41
N PRO A 34 -9.75 -8.31 -3.71
CA PRO A 34 -8.41 -8.07 -3.14
C PRO A 34 -7.87 -6.66 -3.39
N ILE A 35 -8.24 -6.04 -4.52
CA ILE A 35 -7.84 -4.67 -4.87
C ILE A 35 -8.57 -3.67 -3.97
N ASP A 36 -9.88 -3.83 -3.77
CA ASP A 36 -10.69 -2.92 -2.95
C ASP A 36 -10.21 -2.95 -1.51
N ILE A 37 -9.94 -4.15 -0.97
CA ILE A 37 -9.39 -4.33 0.37
C ILE A 37 -8.01 -3.65 0.49
N ALA A 38 -7.14 -3.82 -0.51
CA ALA A 38 -5.82 -3.18 -0.52
C ALA A 38 -5.90 -1.65 -0.56
N VAL A 39 -6.89 -1.08 -1.26
CA VAL A 39 -7.14 0.37 -1.28
C VAL A 39 -7.60 0.86 0.09
N LEU A 40 -8.55 0.16 0.72
CA LEU A 40 -9.05 0.51 2.05
C LEU A 40 -7.95 0.44 3.13
N GLU A 41 -7.09 -0.59 3.09
CA GLU A 41 -5.94 -0.69 4.01
C GLU A 41 -4.92 0.44 3.79
N LEU A 42 -4.71 0.84 2.54
CA LEU A 42 -3.81 1.94 2.19
C LEU A 42 -4.35 3.28 2.68
N GLU A 43 -5.64 3.54 2.49
CA GLU A 43 -6.34 4.75 2.97
C GLU A 43 -6.42 4.81 4.49
N SER A 44 -6.50 3.65 5.16
CA SER A 44 -6.44 3.57 6.62
C SER A 44 -5.04 3.85 7.19
N GLY A 45 -3.99 3.91 6.36
CA GLY A 45 -2.62 4.26 6.79
C GLY A 45 -1.95 3.23 7.70
N ILE A 46 -2.47 2.01 7.75
CA ILE A 46 -2.03 0.93 8.66
C ILE A 46 -0.96 0.01 8.03
N LEU A 47 -0.74 0.09 6.72
CA LEU A 47 0.20 -0.79 6.02
C LEU A 47 1.66 -0.52 6.45
N PRO A 48 2.38 -1.54 6.97
CA PRO A 48 3.77 -1.40 7.39
C PRO A 48 4.73 -1.46 6.19
N ILE A 49 4.62 -0.50 5.27
CA ILE A 49 5.42 -0.42 4.04
C ILE A 49 6.33 0.81 4.07
N THR A 50 7.54 0.66 3.55
CA THR A 50 8.51 1.75 3.31
C THR A 50 8.78 1.85 1.82
N ILE A 51 8.72 3.05 1.27
CA ILE A 51 9.08 3.32 -0.13
C ILE A 51 10.54 3.73 -0.19
N ARG A 52 11.33 3.00 -0.97
CA ARG A 52 12.69 3.40 -1.34
C ARG A 52 12.66 4.19 -2.64
N ARG A 53 13.04 5.47 -2.60
CA ARG A 53 13.24 6.31 -3.79
C ARG A 53 14.71 6.37 -4.14
N THR A 54 15.10 5.86 -5.30
CA THR A 54 16.45 6.00 -5.84
C THR A 54 16.57 7.32 -6.60
N LEU A 55 17.59 8.10 -6.26
CA LEU A 55 17.93 9.35 -6.93
C LEU A 55 18.87 9.08 -8.12
N PRO A 56 18.99 10.01 -9.07
CA PRO A 56 19.90 9.86 -10.22
C PRO A 56 21.38 9.70 -9.85
N ASN A 57 21.77 10.10 -8.65
CA ASN A 57 23.12 9.97 -8.10
C ASN A 57 23.35 8.65 -7.34
N GLU A 58 22.52 7.62 -7.59
CA GLU A 58 22.54 6.30 -6.95
C GLU A 58 22.23 6.27 -5.43
N SER A 59 22.12 7.43 -4.79
CA SER A 59 21.65 7.51 -3.41
C SER A 59 20.15 7.15 -3.31
N TYR A 60 19.70 6.76 -2.13
CA TYR A 60 18.30 6.42 -1.88
C TYR A 60 17.75 7.07 -0.62
N GLN A 61 16.44 7.30 -0.63
CA GLN A 61 15.68 7.75 0.53
C GLN A 61 14.63 6.70 0.87
N ASP A 62 14.70 6.20 2.10
CA ASP A 62 13.70 5.29 2.65
C ASP A 62 12.62 6.12 3.37
N ILE A 63 11.42 6.13 2.79
CA ILE A 63 10.30 6.97 3.23
C ILE A 63 9.20 6.05 3.77
N PRO A 64 8.95 6.05 5.09
CA PRO A 64 7.82 5.34 5.68
C PRO A 64 6.51 5.84 5.09
N LEU A 65 5.59 4.91 4.79
CA LEU A 65 4.28 5.25 4.24
C LEU A 65 3.51 6.23 5.15
N LYS A 66 3.63 6.07 6.48
CA LYS A 66 3.02 6.97 7.48
C LYS A 66 3.36 8.46 7.30
N TRP A 67 4.47 8.79 6.66
CA TRP A 67 4.89 10.18 6.45
C TRP A 67 4.33 10.78 5.17
N LEU A 68 3.75 9.96 4.30
CA LEU A 68 3.17 10.40 3.05
C LEU A 68 1.67 10.56 3.24
N ASN A 69 1.17 11.79 3.06
CA ASN A 69 -0.27 12.03 3.06
C ASN A 69 -0.94 11.17 1.97
N VAL A 70 -1.84 10.29 2.40
CA VAL A 70 -2.81 9.60 1.55
C VAL A 70 -4.03 10.51 1.56
N ALA A 71 -4.05 11.45 0.62
CA ALA A 71 -5.16 12.38 0.43
C ALA A 71 -6.12 11.81 -0.63
#